data_AF-A0A945J607-F1
#
_entry.id   AF-A0A945J607-F1
#
_cell.length_a   1.000
_cell.length_b   1.000
_cell.length_c   1.000
_cell.angle_alpha   90.00
_cell.angle_beta   90.00
_cell.angle_gamma   90.00
#
_symmetry.space_group_name_H-M   'P 1'
#
loop_
_entity.id
_entity.type
_entity.pdbx_description
1 polymer ?
#
loop_
_entity_poly.entity_id
_entity_poly.type
_entity_poly.pdbx_seq_one_letter_code
_entity_poly.pdbx_strand_id
1 'polypeptide(L)'
;MSDTDSENSKENSFSPAELKLILSNHKIWLKTGGSNGEPANLKDSYLKGAVLLGVDLRNADLEGANLYGAYLKNANLENSNLRGANLRGANLRWANLKNADLKNSNLVRADFLQAEIQNTHLEGANLKMASGLSQEQLAKANIDDNTTLPT
;
A
#
# COMPACT_ATOMS: atom_id res chain seq x y z
N MET A 1 -0.76 22.77 12.25
CA MET A 1 -2.07 22.09 12.17
C MET A 1 -1.88 20.68 12.73
N SER A 2 -2.66 20.34 13.74
CA SER A 2 -2.55 19.17 14.62
C SER A 2 -2.58 17.83 13.88
N ASP A 3 -1.53 17.03 14.01
CA ASP A 3 -1.59 15.58 13.80
C ASP A 3 -2.37 14.97 14.99
N THR A 4 -3.69 14.93 14.90
CA THR A 4 -4.55 14.14 15.79
C THR A 4 -4.46 12.67 15.40
N ASP A 5 -3.30 12.05 15.61
CA ASP A 5 -3.15 10.59 15.73
C ASP A 5 -3.49 10.18 17.19
N SER A 6 -4.61 10.67 17.73
CA SER A 6 -5.01 10.43 19.12
C SER A 6 -5.68 9.07 19.27
N GLU A 7 -5.01 8.19 20.02
CA GLU A 7 -5.56 7.19 20.95
C GLU A 7 -6.24 5.92 20.39
N ASN A 8 -6.67 5.87 19.12
CA ASN A 8 -7.25 4.63 18.55
C ASN A 8 -6.22 3.67 17.90
N SER A 9 -4.94 4.05 17.87
CA SER A 9 -3.94 3.47 16.96
C SER A 9 -3.25 2.18 17.45
N LYS A 10 -3.57 1.67 18.65
CA LYS A 10 -2.98 0.43 19.19
C LYS A 10 -3.88 -0.79 19.05
N GLU A 11 -5.17 -0.61 18.79
CA GLU A 11 -6.13 -1.74 18.81
C GLU A 11 -5.95 -2.72 17.65
N ASN A 12 -5.26 -2.32 16.58
CA ASN A 12 -5.04 -3.15 15.39
C ASN A 12 -3.57 -3.19 14.94
N SER A 13 -2.65 -3.17 15.91
CA SER A 13 -1.21 -3.32 15.67
C SER A 13 -0.79 -4.79 15.78
N PHE A 14 -0.05 -5.31 14.81
CA PHE A 14 0.56 -6.62 14.89
C PHE A 14 1.94 -6.55 15.57
N SER A 15 2.21 -7.49 16.47
CA SER A 15 3.59 -7.74 16.89
C SER A 15 4.43 -8.20 15.69
N PRO A 16 5.77 -8.07 15.73
CA PRO A 16 6.63 -8.57 14.66
C PRO A 16 6.45 -10.07 14.36
N ALA A 17 6.11 -10.87 15.37
CA ALA A 17 5.87 -12.30 15.21
C ALA A 17 4.54 -12.59 14.49
N GLU A 18 3.47 -11.89 14.86
CA GLU A 18 2.15 -12.01 14.21
C GLU A 18 2.22 -11.56 12.75
N LEU A 19 2.83 -10.40 12.48
CA LEU A 19 3.01 -9.92 11.11
C LEU A 19 3.81 -10.93 10.27
N LYS A 20 4.89 -11.49 10.83
CA LYS A 20 5.66 -12.53 10.13
C LYS A 20 4.84 -13.79 9.86
N LEU A 21 3.98 -14.20 10.79
CA LEU A 21 3.09 -15.35 10.62
C LEU A 21 2.08 -15.10 9.49
N ILE A 22 1.41 -13.94 9.49
CA ILE A 22 0.48 -13.52 8.43
C ILE A 22 1.16 -13.58 7.06
N LEU A 23 2.33 -12.95 6.94
CA LEU A 23 3.10 -12.94 5.68
C LEU A 23 3.55 -14.35 5.25
N SER A 24 3.86 -15.23 6.20
CA SER A 24 4.26 -16.62 5.90
C SER A 24 3.06 -17.43 5.38
N ASN A 25 1.91 -17.32 6.03
CA ASN A 25 0.66 -17.97 5.61
C ASN A 25 0.22 -17.45 4.23
N HIS A 26 0.33 -16.15 3.99
CA HIS A 26 0.00 -15.55 2.70
C HIS A 26 0.92 -16.04 1.58
N LYS A 27 2.22 -16.19 1.86
CA LYS A 27 3.16 -16.78 0.90
C LYS A 27 2.81 -18.23 0.56
N ILE A 28 2.32 -19.02 1.52
CA ILE A 28 1.84 -20.38 1.28
C ILE A 28 0.57 -20.34 0.42
N TRP A 29 -0.36 -19.45 0.75
CA TRP A 29 -1.60 -19.23 0.00
C TRP A 29 -1.34 -18.92 -1.47
N LEU A 30 -0.45 -17.97 -1.76
CA LEU A 30 -0.05 -17.63 -3.13
C LEU A 30 0.57 -18.82 -3.88
N LYS A 31 1.48 -19.56 -3.23
CA LYS A 31 2.19 -20.69 -3.85
C LYS A 31 1.28 -21.86 -4.19
N THR A 32 0.22 -22.03 -3.41
CA THR A 32 -0.65 -23.21 -3.50
C THR A 32 -1.96 -22.91 -4.22
N GLY A 33 -2.09 -21.71 -4.81
CA GLY A 33 -3.33 -21.26 -5.45
C GLY A 33 -4.53 -21.24 -4.49
N GLY A 34 -4.27 -20.99 -3.20
CA GLY A 34 -5.28 -20.92 -2.16
C GLY A 34 -5.69 -22.25 -1.51
N SER A 35 -5.05 -23.38 -1.87
CA SER A 35 -5.36 -24.67 -1.23
C SER A 35 -4.80 -24.83 0.19
N ASN A 36 -3.80 -24.03 0.59
CA ASN A 36 -3.26 -23.98 1.96
C ASN A 36 -2.85 -22.56 2.35
N GLY A 37 -2.77 -22.27 3.65
CA GLY A 37 -2.49 -20.91 4.14
C GLY A 37 -3.69 -19.97 3.95
N GLU A 38 -3.49 -18.68 4.21
CA GLU A 38 -4.56 -17.68 4.18
C GLU A 38 -4.09 -16.39 3.50
N PRO A 39 -4.95 -15.69 2.75
CA PRO A 39 -4.60 -14.37 2.22
C PRO A 39 -4.28 -13.41 3.37
N ALA A 40 -3.30 -12.52 3.18
CA ALA A 40 -2.96 -11.53 4.20
C ALA A 40 -4.12 -10.56 4.38
N ASN A 41 -4.70 -10.55 5.58
CA ASN A 41 -5.64 -9.52 6.02
C ASN A 41 -4.92 -8.58 6.98
N LEU A 42 -4.69 -7.36 6.50
CA LEU A 42 -4.05 -6.24 7.19
C LEU A 42 -4.97 -5.01 7.17
N LYS A 43 -6.28 -5.22 7.00
CA LYS A 43 -7.28 -4.16 6.99
C LYS A 43 -7.28 -3.39 8.31
N ASP A 44 -7.36 -2.07 8.19
CA ASP A 44 -7.36 -1.09 9.28
C ASP A 44 -6.17 -1.23 10.25
N SER A 45 -5.09 -1.89 9.81
CA SER A 45 -3.96 -2.22 10.68
C SER A 45 -3.03 -1.04 10.88
N TYR A 46 -2.35 -1.01 12.04
CA TYR A 46 -1.32 -0.02 12.33
C TYR A 46 0.07 -0.54 11.95
N LEU A 47 0.56 -0.13 10.78
CA LEU A 47 1.83 -0.53 10.17
C LEU A 47 2.75 0.68 9.93
N LYS A 48 2.63 1.72 10.76
CA LYS A 48 3.45 2.94 10.67
C LYS A 48 4.94 2.58 10.74
N GLY A 49 5.70 2.97 9.73
CA GLY A 49 7.13 2.69 9.63
C GLY A 49 7.49 1.20 9.47
N ALA A 50 6.52 0.32 9.17
CA ALA A 50 6.77 -1.11 9.05
C ALA A 50 7.82 -1.41 7.96
N VAL A 51 8.66 -2.41 8.22
CA VAL A 51 9.68 -2.89 7.26
C VAL A 51 9.10 -4.06 6.47
N LEU A 52 8.65 -3.77 5.25
CA LEU A 52 7.98 -4.70 4.33
C LEU A 52 8.76 -4.81 3.01
N LEU A 53 10.10 -4.87 3.11
CA LEU A 53 10.98 -4.91 1.95
C LEU A 53 10.80 -6.23 1.17
N GLY A 54 10.44 -6.13 -0.11
CA GLY A 54 10.32 -7.30 -1.00
C GLY A 54 9.22 -8.29 -0.63
N VAL A 55 8.28 -7.92 0.24
CA VAL A 55 7.17 -8.81 0.60
C VAL A 55 6.25 -9.03 -0.60
N ASP A 56 5.68 -10.22 -0.69
CA ASP A 56 4.64 -10.53 -1.66
C ASP A 56 3.29 -10.42 -0.96
N LEU A 57 2.55 -9.36 -1.26
CA LEU A 57 1.23 -8.98 -0.74
C LEU A 57 0.18 -8.97 -1.86
N ARG A 58 0.39 -9.77 -2.91
CA ARG A 58 -0.57 -9.88 -4.01
C ARG A 58 -1.93 -10.32 -3.51
N ASN A 59 -2.99 -9.62 -3.91
CA ASN A 59 -4.37 -9.87 -3.46
C ASN A 59 -4.57 -9.72 -1.93
N ALA A 60 -3.64 -9.10 -1.21
CA ALA A 60 -3.82 -8.82 0.21
C ALA A 60 -4.86 -7.71 0.44
N ASP A 61 -5.54 -7.76 1.58
CA ASP A 61 -6.42 -6.68 2.03
C ASP A 61 -5.68 -5.76 3.00
N LEU A 62 -5.46 -4.52 2.59
CA LEU A 62 -4.83 -3.42 3.32
C LEU A 62 -5.74 -2.18 3.34
N GLU A 63 -7.05 -2.35 3.13
CA GLU A 63 -8.02 -1.26 3.22
C GLU A 63 -7.85 -0.50 4.55
N GLY A 64 -7.79 0.83 4.50
CA GLY A 64 -7.66 1.67 5.69
C GLY A 64 -6.35 1.53 6.47
N ALA A 65 -5.41 0.68 6.04
CA ALA A 65 -4.17 0.45 6.78
C ALA A 65 -3.33 1.74 6.93
N ASN A 66 -2.76 1.94 8.12
CA ASN A 66 -1.82 3.02 8.36
C ASN A 66 -0.40 2.57 8.05
N LEU A 67 0.06 2.90 6.84
CA LEU A 67 1.39 2.62 6.30
C LEU A 67 2.26 3.88 6.25
N TYR A 68 1.99 4.87 7.10
CA TYR A 68 2.76 6.11 7.16
C TYR A 68 4.26 5.79 7.31
N GLY A 69 5.07 6.26 6.36
CA GLY A 69 6.52 6.04 6.35
C GLY A 69 6.95 4.58 6.22
N ALA A 70 6.08 3.66 5.79
CA ALA A 70 6.43 2.25 5.63
C ALA A 70 7.49 2.04 4.53
N TYR A 71 8.33 1.01 4.72
CA TYR A 71 9.37 0.60 3.77
C TYR A 71 8.86 -0.54 2.90
N LEU A 72 8.33 -0.20 1.72
CA LEU A 72 7.72 -1.11 0.75
C LEU A 72 8.56 -1.29 -0.53
N LYS A 73 9.86 -0.96 -0.46
CA LYS A 73 10.77 -1.11 -1.60
C LYS A 73 10.75 -2.55 -2.12
N ASN A 74 10.59 -2.73 -3.43
CA ASN A 74 10.43 -4.02 -4.12
C ASN A 74 9.21 -4.86 -3.68
N ALA A 75 8.27 -4.33 -2.91
CA ALA A 75 7.09 -5.09 -2.52
C ALA A 75 6.20 -5.40 -3.73
N ASN A 76 5.58 -6.58 -3.75
CA ASN A 76 4.57 -6.93 -4.74
C ASN A 76 3.18 -6.73 -4.14
N LEU A 77 2.47 -5.70 -4.59
CA LEU A 77 1.14 -5.27 -4.16
C LEU A 77 0.12 -5.43 -5.30
N GLU A 78 0.44 -6.21 -6.33
CA GLU A 78 -0.47 -6.43 -7.46
C GLU A 78 -1.82 -6.99 -7.00
N ASN A 79 -2.91 -6.41 -7.53
CA ASN A 79 -4.30 -6.71 -7.15
C ASN A 79 -4.63 -6.53 -5.64
N SER A 80 -3.77 -5.87 -4.85
CA SER A 80 -4.07 -5.63 -3.44
C SER A 80 -5.12 -4.54 -3.25
N ASN A 81 -5.88 -4.63 -2.16
CA ASN A 81 -6.82 -3.59 -1.75
C ASN A 81 -6.12 -2.63 -0.78
N LEU A 82 -5.91 -1.37 -1.18
CA LEU A 82 -5.28 -0.29 -0.40
C LEU A 82 -6.22 0.92 -0.30
N ARG A 83 -7.53 0.72 -0.47
CA ARG A 83 -8.52 1.79 -0.42
C ARG A 83 -8.44 2.55 0.89
N GLY A 84 -8.38 3.87 0.82
CA GLY A 84 -8.30 4.73 2.02
C GLY A 84 -7.04 4.57 2.86
N ALA A 85 -6.06 3.76 2.43
CA ALA A 85 -4.83 3.56 3.21
C ALA A 85 -4.01 4.84 3.34
N ASN A 86 -3.35 5.02 4.48
CA ASN A 86 -2.43 6.12 4.70
C ASN A 86 -0.99 5.70 4.36
N LEU A 87 -0.50 6.09 3.20
CA LEU A 87 0.83 5.79 2.66
C LEU A 87 1.74 7.03 2.63
N ARG A 88 1.43 8.06 3.43
CA ARG A 88 2.23 9.30 3.49
C ARG A 88 3.70 8.97 3.74
N GLY A 89 4.58 9.47 2.87
CA GLY A 89 6.02 9.26 2.99
C GLY A 89 6.49 7.82 2.84
N ALA A 90 5.64 6.89 2.39
CA ALA A 90 6.04 5.51 2.17
C ALA A 90 7.08 5.39 1.04
N ASN A 91 8.01 4.45 1.20
CA ASN A 91 8.99 4.11 0.18
C ASN A 91 8.44 2.97 -0.69
N LEU A 92 7.88 3.31 -1.85
CA LEU A 92 7.29 2.39 -2.83
C LEU A 92 8.23 2.15 -4.03
N ARG A 93 9.52 2.46 -3.90
CA ARG A 93 10.45 2.34 -5.02
C ARG A 93 10.53 0.90 -5.51
N TRP A 94 10.46 0.71 -6.83
CA TRP A 94 10.43 -0.62 -7.47
C TRP A 94 9.28 -1.53 -7.00
N ALA A 95 8.24 -1.00 -6.33
CA ALA A 95 7.08 -1.80 -5.97
C ALA A 95 6.22 -2.11 -7.21
N ASN A 96 5.61 -3.30 -7.23
CA ASN A 96 4.60 -3.65 -8.22
C ASN A 96 3.21 -3.31 -7.66
N LEU A 97 2.53 -2.34 -8.24
CA LEU A 97 1.18 -1.88 -7.87
C LEU A 97 0.17 -2.14 -8.99
N LYS A 98 0.49 -3.01 -9.96
CA LYS A 98 -0.41 -3.32 -11.08
C LYS A 98 -1.79 -3.73 -10.57
N ASN A 99 -2.83 -3.10 -11.10
CA ASN A 99 -4.23 -3.31 -10.73
C ASN A 99 -4.55 -3.16 -9.22
N ALA A 100 -3.66 -2.59 -8.40
CA ALA A 100 -3.95 -2.35 -6.99
C ALA A 100 -5.06 -1.29 -6.83
N ASP A 101 -5.92 -1.46 -5.82
CA ASP A 101 -6.96 -0.46 -5.50
C ASP A 101 -6.43 0.54 -4.47
N LEU A 102 -6.01 1.72 -4.91
CA LEU A 102 -5.52 2.83 -4.09
C LEU A 102 -6.55 3.98 -4.00
N LYS A 103 -7.83 3.73 -4.29
CA LYS A 103 -8.85 4.79 -4.26
C LYS A 103 -8.93 5.47 -2.90
N ASN A 104 -9.04 6.80 -2.92
CA ASN A 104 -9.10 7.65 -1.73
C ASN A 104 -7.90 7.48 -0.76
N SER A 105 -6.78 6.89 -1.19
CA SER A 105 -5.59 6.73 -0.36
C SER A 105 -4.82 8.04 -0.21
N ASN A 106 -4.02 8.14 0.85
CA ASN A 106 -3.14 9.28 1.08
C ASN A 106 -1.69 8.92 0.75
N LEU A 107 -1.20 9.41 -0.39
CA LEU A 107 0.13 9.11 -0.95
C LEU A 107 1.06 10.33 -0.88
N VAL A 108 0.75 11.31 -0.03
CA VAL A 108 1.52 12.54 0.06
C VAL A 108 2.98 12.23 0.42
N ARG A 109 3.93 12.72 -0.39
CA ARG A 109 5.38 12.46 -0.25
C ARG A 109 5.81 11.00 -0.43
N ALA A 110 4.96 10.11 -0.94
CA ALA A 110 5.40 8.76 -1.24
C ALA A 110 6.40 8.74 -2.42
N ASP A 111 7.40 7.85 -2.35
CA ASP A 111 8.42 7.71 -3.39
C ASP A 111 8.11 6.49 -4.27
N PHE A 112 7.69 6.76 -5.51
CA PHE A 112 7.34 5.77 -6.53
C PHE A 112 8.47 5.52 -7.54
N LEU A 113 9.73 5.88 -7.25
CA LEU A 113 10.78 5.72 -8.25
C LEU A 113 10.84 4.26 -8.77
N GLN A 114 10.64 4.10 -10.08
CA GLN A 114 10.59 2.80 -10.77
C GLN A 114 9.45 1.86 -10.32
N ALA A 115 8.40 2.38 -9.66
CA ALA A 115 7.21 1.60 -9.35
C ALA A 115 6.39 1.30 -10.62
N GLU A 116 5.77 0.12 -10.63
CA GLU A 116 4.87 -0.31 -11.71
C GLU A 116 3.42 0.02 -11.33
N ILE A 117 2.80 0.99 -12.01
CA ILE A 117 1.44 1.47 -11.68
C ILE A 117 0.42 1.26 -12.82
N GLN A 118 0.61 0.24 -13.66
CA GLN A 118 -0.33 -0.02 -14.76
C GLN A 118 -1.69 -0.48 -14.22
N ASN A 119 -2.76 0.16 -14.69
CA ASN A 119 -4.14 -0.05 -14.24
C ASN A 119 -4.36 0.13 -12.73
N THR A 120 -3.44 0.78 -12.02
CA THR A 120 -3.64 1.10 -10.61
C THR A 120 -4.80 2.07 -10.46
N HIS A 121 -5.70 1.80 -9.53
CA HIS A 121 -6.85 2.65 -9.24
C HIS A 121 -6.47 3.75 -8.25
N LEU A 122 -6.33 4.98 -8.73
CA LEU A 122 -5.91 6.15 -7.97
C LEU A 122 -7.04 7.19 -7.85
N GLU A 123 -8.27 6.85 -8.22
CA GLU A 123 -9.42 7.75 -8.16
C GLU A 123 -9.59 8.31 -6.72
N GLY A 124 -9.64 9.63 -6.58
CA GLY A 124 -9.67 10.34 -5.29
C GLY A 124 -8.39 10.26 -4.44
N ALA A 125 -7.31 9.63 -4.92
CA ALA A 125 -6.06 9.54 -4.17
C ALA A 125 -5.32 10.89 -4.09
N ASN A 126 -4.58 11.10 -3.01
CA ASN A 126 -3.79 12.31 -2.82
C ASN A 126 -2.29 12.07 -3.05
N LEU A 127 -1.77 12.45 -4.22
CA LEU A 127 -0.36 12.30 -4.62
C LEU A 127 0.46 13.59 -4.45
N LYS A 128 -0.01 14.59 -3.69
CA LYS A 128 0.74 15.84 -3.50
C LYS A 128 2.16 15.57 -2.99
N MET A 129 3.18 16.20 -3.60
CA MET A 129 4.60 15.95 -3.32
C MET A 129 5.07 14.49 -3.52
N ALA A 130 4.29 13.59 -4.11
CA ALA A 130 4.78 12.27 -4.47
C ALA A 130 5.86 12.39 -5.57
N SER A 131 6.86 11.53 -5.54
CA SER A 131 7.99 11.56 -6.49
C SER A 131 8.07 10.28 -7.31
N GLY A 132 8.78 10.33 -8.44
CA GLY A 132 9.10 9.14 -9.23
C GLY A 132 8.01 8.66 -10.19
N LEU A 133 6.91 9.41 -10.32
CA LEU A 133 5.87 9.19 -11.34
C LEU A 133 6.07 10.13 -12.53
N SER A 134 6.08 9.56 -13.73
CA SER A 134 6.01 10.33 -14.98
C SER A 134 4.57 10.57 -15.43
N GLN A 135 4.37 11.54 -16.32
CA GLN A 135 3.07 11.74 -16.98
C GLN A 135 2.60 10.50 -17.73
N GLU A 136 3.53 9.76 -18.36
CA GLU A 136 3.21 8.51 -19.06
C GLU A 136 2.72 7.41 -18.11
N GLN A 137 3.32 7.30 -16.93
CA GLN A 137 2.87 6.35 -15.91
C GLN A 137 1.47 6.71 -15.40
N LEU A 138 1.21 8.00 -15.13
CA LEU A 138 -0.10 8.47 -14.70
C LEU A 138 -1.18 8.26 -15.76
N ALA A 139 -0.85 8.39 -17.05
CA ALA A 139 -1.77 8.08 -18.15
C ALA A 139 -2.17 6.59 -18.25
N LYS A 140 -1.43 5.70 -17.59
CA LYS A 140 -1.72 4.25 -17.52
C LYS A 140 -2.42 3.85 -16.22
N ALA A 141 -2.67 4.80 -15.31
CA ALA A 141 -3.43 4.59 -14.09
C ALA A 141 -4.85 5.13 -14.24
N ASN A 142 -5.77 4.64 -13.40
CA ASN A 142 -7.13 5.15 -13.35
C ASN A 142 -7.15 6.34 -12.38
N ILE A 143 -7.32 7.54 -12.90
CA ILE A 143 -7.46 8.79 -12.13
C ILE A 143 -8.77 9.47 -12.48
N ASP A 144 -9.24 10.35 -11.61
CA ASP A 144 -10.45 11.16 -11.79
C ASP A 144 -10.22 12.62 -11.38
N ASP A 145 -11.24 13.46 -11.51
CA ASP A 145 -11.16 14.89 -11.15
C ASP A 145 -10.90 15.15 -9.66
N ASN A 146 -11.12 14.14 -8.80
CA ASN A 146 -10.84 14.21 -7.36
C ASN A 146 -9.39 13.80 -7.02
N THR A 147 -8.66 13.25 -7.99
CA THR A 147 -7.28 12.80 -7.79
C THR A 147 -6.35 14.00 -7.71
N THR A 148 -5.66 14.17 -6.58
CA THR A 148 -4.63 15.21 -6.46
C THR A 148 -3.34 14.71 -7.07
N LEU A 149 -2.90 15.31 -8.17
CA LEU A 149 -1.66 14.92 -8.86
C LEU A 149 -0.39 15.42 -8.15
N PRO A 150 0.78 14.80 -8.45
CA PRO A 150 2.07 15.28 -7.96
C PRO A 150 2.29 16.77 -8.28
N THR A 151 2.63 17.55 -7.25
CA THR A 151 2.93 18.99 -7.27
C THR A 151 4.05 19.31 -6.30
#